data_AF-A0A8S1DBF1-F1
#
_entry.id   AF-A0A8S1DBF1-F1
#
_cell.length_a   1.000
_cell.length_b   1.000
_cell.length_c   1.000
_cell.angle_alpha   90.00
_cell.angle_beta   90.00
_cell.angle_gamma   90.00
#
_symmetry.space_group_name_H-M   'P 1'
#
loop_
_entity.id
_entity.type
_entity.pdbx_description
1 polymer ?
#
loop_
_entity_poly.entity_id
_entity_poly.type
_entity_poly.pdbx_seq_one_letter_code
_entity_poly.pdbx_strand_id
1 'polypeptide(L)'
;MEAGGVRLLWDSEMVTDRAVEANRPDIVVIDQRKKEGLIIDIAVPLDANMERTVVEKKRKYQPLAVELKEIYNLRKITVVPVVISTNGVVLKDWKKLMETLPLTTNHLKLMQKAAVLGTANIVRKTLAL
;
A
#
# COMPACT_ATOMS: atom_id res chain seq x y z
N MET A 1 13.05 8.07 4.44
CA MET A 1 14.43 7.54 4.49
C MET A 1 14.99 7.51 3.07
N GLU A 2 16.19 8.02 2.85
CA GLU A 2 16.85 7.97 1.54
C GLU A 2 18.18 7.20 1.67
N ALA A 3 18.36 6.16 0.87
CA ALA A 3 19.57 5.37 0.88
C ALA A 3 19.88 4.90 -0.55
N GLY A 4 21.09 5.20 -1.03
CA GLY A 4 21.54 4.72 -2.32
C GLY A 4 20.63 5.10 -3.49
N GLY A 5 20.00 6.28 -3.50
CA GLY A 5 19.09 6.70 -4.58
C GLY A 5 17.71 6.04 -4.55
N VAL A 6 17.39 5.30 -3.48
CA VAL A 6 16.05 4.83 -3.16
C VAL A 6 15.47 5.71 -2.06
N ARG A 7 14.25 6.20 -2.26
CA ARG A 7 13.48 6.98 -1.29
C ARG A 7 12.29 6.15 -0.81
N LEU A 8 12.14 6.08 0.51
CA LEU A 8 11.03 5.43 1.19
C LEU A 8 10.27 6.49 2.01
N LEU A 9 9.00 6.70 1.66
CA LEU A 9 8.05 7.59 2.34
C LEU A 9 6.96 6.72 2.98
N TRP A 10 6.56 7.07 4.20
CA TRP A 10 5.56 6.33 4.98
C TRP A 10 4.51 7.29 5.52
N ASP A 11 3.23 6.99 5.31
CA ASP A 11 2.07 7.75 5.80
C ASP A 11 2.25 9.27 5.68
N SER A 12 2.76 9.71 4.53
CA SER A 12 3.11 11.11 4.25
C SER A 12 2.30 11.60 3.07
N GLU A 13 1.83 12.84 3.14
CA GLU A 13 1.18 13.48 2.00
C GLU A 13 2.19 13.69 0.88
N MET A 14 1.81 13.28 -0.32
CA MET A 14 2.57 13.53 -1.53
C MET A 14 2.20 14.89 -2.09
N VAL A 15 3.19 15.74 -2.29
CA VAL A 15 3.03 17.03 -2.98
C VAL A 15 2.95 16.76 -4.48
N THR A 16 1.85 17.18 -5.10
CA THR A 16 1.59 17.03 -6.54
C THR A 16 1.29 18.38 -7.17
N ASP A 17 1.59 18.53 -8.46
CA ASP A 17 1.34 19.77 -9.20
C ASP A 17 -0.16 19.95 -9.49
N ARG A 18 -0.88 18.86 -9.75
CA ARG A 18 -2.34 18.86 -9.87
C ARG A 18 -3.00 18.31 -8.61
N ALA A 19 -4.23 18.74 -8.36
CA ALA A 19 -5.02 18.21 -7.25
C ALA A 19 -5.34 16.73 -7.49
N VAL A 20 -4.92 15.87 -6.56
CA VAL A 20 -5.32 14.46 -6.50
C VAL A 20 -6.06 14.20 -5.20
N GLU A 21 -7.21 13.53 -5.29
CA GLU A 21 -8.08 13.26 -4.13
C GLU A 21 -7.39 12.37 -3.08
N ALA A 22 -6.60 11.41 -3.54
CA ALA A 22 -5.85 10.49 -2.70
C ALA A 22 -4.34 10.73 -2.84
N ASN A 23 -3.77 11.57 -1.97
CA ASN A 23 -2.35 11.92 -1.97
C ASN A 23 -1.54 11.33 -0.80
N ARG A 24 -2.18 10.62 0.15
CA ARG A 24 -1.52 10.05 1.35
C ARG A 24 -1.62 8.52 1.38
N PRO A 25 -0.80 7.81 0.59
CA PRO A 25 -0.72 6.35 0.66
C PRO A 25 0.07 5.88 1.89
N ASP A 26 -0.10 4.61 2.28
CA ASP A 26 0.63 4.02 3.41
C ASP A 26 2.15 4.04 3.17
N ILE A 27 2.59 3.67 1.96
CA ILE A 27 4.01 3.62 1.60
C ILE A 27 4.22 4.06 0.15
N VAL A 28 5.26 4.87 -0.08
CA VAL A 28 5.79 5.13 -1.42
C VAL A 28 7.26 4.76 -1.46
N VAL A 29 7.64 3.98 -2.47
CA VAL A 29 9.03 3.66 -2.79
C VAL A 29 9.38 4.30 -4.12
N ILE A 30 10.46 5.05 -4.19
CA ILE A 30 10.98 5.64 -5.42
C ILE A 30 12.42 5.18 -5.59
N ASP A 31 12.69 4.38 -6.61
CA ASP A 31 14.04 3.98 -7.01
C ASP A 31 14.48 4.84 -8.20
N GLN A 32 15.33 5.84 -7.93
CA GLN A 32 15.82 6.73 -8.97
C GLN A 32 16.83 6.08 -9.91
N ARG A 33 17.46 4.97 -9.51
CA ARG A 33 18.42 4.25 -10.35
C ARG A 33 17.69 3.44 -11.41
N LYS A 34 16.66 2.69 -10.99
CA LYS A 34 15.80 1.93 -11.90
C LYS A 34 14.80 2.82 -12.65
N LYS A 35 14.58 4.04 -12.17
CA LYS A 35 13.53 4.95 -12.64
C LYS A 35 12.14 4.31 -12.47
N GLU A 36 11.93 3.65 -11.34
CA GLU A 36 10.67 2.97 -11.01
C GLU A 36 10.18 3.39 -9.62
N GLY A 37 8.88 3.27 -9.40
CA GLY A 37 8.28 3.51 -8.09
C GLY A 37 7.13 2.57 -7.77
N LEU A 38 6.80 2.49 -6.49
CA LEU A 38 5.71 1.69 -5.94
C LEU A 38 4.87 2.57 -5.02
N ILE A 39 3.56 2.52 -5.17
CA ILE A 39 2.60 3.01 -4.18
C ILE A 39 1.98 1.78 -3.54
N ILE A 40 2.24 1.56 -2.26
CA ILE A 40 1.77 0.38 -1.53
C ILE A 40 0.72 0.84 -0.54
N ASP A 41 -0.42 0.14 -0.55
CA ASP A 41 -1.56 0.45 0.30
C ASP A 41 -2.12 -0.86 0.86
N ILE A 42 -2.18 -0.95 2.19
CA ILE A 42 -2.46 -2.18 2.94
C ILE A 42 -3.94 -2.17 3.35
N ALA A 43 -4.61 -3.32 3.33
CA ALA A 43 -5.95 -3.45 3.87
C ALA A 43 -6.26 -4.84 4.40
N VAL A 44 -7.13 -4.86 5.41
CA VAL A 44 -7.66 -6.08 6.00
C VAL A 44 -9.20 -6.11 5.96
N PRO A 45 -9.80 -6.43 4.80
CA PRO A 45 -11.25 -6.52 4.65
C PRO A 45 -11.78 -7.89 5.09
N LEU A 46 -13.11 -8.00 5.16
CA LEU A 46 -13.79 -9.30 5.19
C LEU A 46 -13.51 -10.09 3.90
N ASP A 47 -13.47 -11.43 3.99
CA ASP A 47 -13.21 -12.36 2.88
C ASP A 47 -14.03 -12.02 1.62
N ALA A 48 -15.33 -11.74 1.77
CA ALA A 48 -16.23 -11.42 0.65
C ALA A 48 -15.90 -10.12 -0.09
N ASN A 49 -15.14 -9.21 0.53
CA ASN A 49 -14.85 -7.87 0.00
C ASN A 49 -13.44 -7.73 -0.58
N MET A 50 -12.64 -8.80 -0.59
CA MET A 50 -11.22 -8.74 -0.96
C MET A 50 -10.98 -8.24 -2.38
N GLU A 51 -11.67 -8.82 -3.37
CA GLU A 51 -11.48 -8.46 -4.78
C GLU A 51 -11.90 -7.01 -5.05
N ARG A 52 -13.05 -6.61 -4.49
CA ARG A 52 -13.54 -5.23 -4.55
C ARG A 52 -12.52 -4.25 -3.97
N THR A 53 -11.97 -4.57 -2.80
CA THR A 53 -10.96 -3.73 -2.12
C THR A 53 -9.71 -3.53 -2.98
N VAL A 54 -9.25 -4.58 -3.69
CA VAL A 54 -8.10 -4.48 -4.61
C VAL A 54 -8.39 -3.51 -5.77
N VAL A 55 -9.57 -3.64 -6.39
CA VAL A 55 -9.96 -2.78 -7.52
C VAL A 55 -10.10 -1.32 -7.07
N GLU A 56 -10.77 -1.10 -5.95
CA GLU A 56 -10.96 0.25 -5.38
C GLU A 56 -9.62 0.92 -5.05
N LYS A 57 -8.69 0.22 -4.40
CA LYS A 57 -7.36 0.78 -4.06
C LYS A 57 -6.51 1.08 -5.29
N LYS A 58 -6.51 0.19 -6.30
CA LYS A 58 -5.83 0.47 -7.58
C LYS A 58 -6.40 1.72 -8.24
N ARG A 59 -7.73 1.83 -8.32
CA ARG A 59 -8.41 2.99 -8.91
C ARG A 59 -8.11 4.28 -8.13
N LYS A 60 -8.18 4.22 -6.80
CA LYS A 60 -7.95 5.36 -5.88
C LYS A 60 -6.59 6.02 -6.12
N TYR A 61 -5.51 5.25 -6.20
CA TYR A 61 -4.16 5.80 -6.32
C TYR A 61 -3.62 5.88 -7.75
N GLN A 62 -4.40 5.48 -8.75
CA GLN A 62 -3.98 5.59 -10.15
C GLN A 62 -3.65 7.03 -10.56
N PRO A 63 -4.42 8.08 -10.16
CA PRO A 63 -4.06 9.47 -10.46
C PRO A 63 -2.75 9.89 -9.81
N LEU A 64 -2.53 9.54 -8.54
CA LEU A 64 -1.28 9.81 -7.83
C LEU A 64 -0.09 9.13 -8.54
N ALA A 65 -0.26 7.90 -9.01
CA ALA A 65 0.79 7.19 -9.75
C ALA A 65 1.21 7.91 -11.04
N VAL A 66 0.28 8.59 -11.72
CA VAL A 66 0.58 9.39 -12.93
C VAL A 66 1.36 10.64 -12.55
N GLU A 67 0.88 11.42 -11.58
CA GLU A 67 1.54 12.66 -11.14
C GLU A 67 2.97 12.38 -10.63
N LEU A 68 3.14 11.38 -9.77
CA LEU A 68 4.45 11.04 -9.23
C LEU A 68 5.42 10.54 -10.31
N LYS A 69 4.90 9.90 -11.37
CA LYS A 69 5.74 9.45 -12.48
C LYS A 69 6.34 10.65 -13.21
N GLU A 70 5.55 11.70 -13.43
CA GLU A 70 5.98 12.94 -14.07
C GLU A 70 6.95 13.73 -13.17
N ILE A 71 6.55 13.99 -11.92
CA ILE A 71 7.32 14.78 -10.93
C ILE A 71 8.73 14.20 -10.71
N TYR A 72 8.82 12.88 -10.54
CA TYR A 72 10.10 12.21 -10.28
C TYR A 72 10.81 11.75 -11.55
N ASN A 73 10.26 12.03 -12.73
CA ASN A 73 10.76 11.60 -14.04
C ASN A 73 11.11 10.09 -14.05
N LEU A 74 10.10 9.27 -13.69
CA LEU A 74 10.20 7.81 -13.61
C LEU A 74 9.61 7.18 -14.87
N ARG A 75 10.10 6.00 -15.23
CA ARG A 75 9.56 5.19 -16.34
C ARG A 75 8.24 4.54 -15.95
N LYS A 76 8.09 4.12 -14.69
CA LYS A 76 6.92 3.40 -14.19
C LYS A 76 6.67 3.67 -12.72
N ILE A 77 5.40 3.81 -12.35
CA ILE A 77 4.93 3.64 -10.97
C ILE A 77 3.85 2.58 -10.95
N THR A 78 3.93 1.65 -10.00
CA THR A 78 2.93 0.58 -9.84
C THR A 78 2.16 0.77 -8.54
N VAL A 79 0.83 0.76 -8.63
CA VAL A 79 -0.03 0.70 -7.44
C VAL A 79 -0.16 -0.76 -7.00
N VAL A 80 0.23 -1.01 -5.76
CA VAL A 80 0.37 -2.34 -5.18
C VAL A 80 -0.54 -2.46 -3.95
N PRO A 81 -1.80 -2.92 -4.12
CA PRO A 81 -2.68 -3.16 -2.98
C PRO A 81 -2.27 -4.47 -2.27
N VAL A 82 -1.91 -4.36 -0.99
CA VAL A 82 -1.64 -5.50 -0.10
C VAL A 82 -2.92 -5.80 0.66
N VAL A 83 -3.70 -6.78 0.18
CA VAL A 83 -5.01 -7.13 0.76
C VAL A 83 -4.95 -8.52 1.38
N ILE A 84 -5.21 -8.59 2.69
CA ILE A 84 -5.22 -9.82 3.48
C ILE A 84 -6.55 -9.89 4.20
N SER A 85 -7.29 -10.99 4.12
CA SER A 85 -8.58 -11.03 4.80
C SER A 85 -8.44 -11.07 6.33
N THR A 86 -9.51 -10.72 7.05
CA THR A 86 -9.57 -10.87 8.51
C THR A 86 -9.31 -12.31 8.96
N ASN A 87 -9.68 -13.30 8.15
CA ASN A 87 -9.43 -14.73 8.39
C ASN A 87 -8.07 -15.23 7.86
N GLY A 88 -7.26 -14.36 7.26
CA GLY A 88 -5.94 -14.69 6.72
C GLY A 88 -5.98 -15.27 5.30
N VAL A 89 -7.12 -15.14 4.60
CA VAL A 89 -7.24 -15.51 3.19
C VAL A 89 -6.47 -14.49 2.34
N VAL A 90 -5.81 -14.97 1.29
CA VAL A 90 -5.08 -14.15 0.30
C VAL A 90 -5.56 -14.47 -1.11
N LEU A 91 -5.52 -13.49 -2.00
CA LEU A 91 -5.93 -13.66 -3.40
C LEU A 91 -4.91 -14.48 -4.21
N LYS A 92 -5.34 -15.09 -5.32
CA LYS A 92 -4.46 -15.94 -6.15
C LYS A 92 -3.22 -15.20 -6.69
N ASP A 93 -3.37 -13.93 -7.02
CA ASP A 93 -2.26 -13.09 -7.51
C ASP A 93 -1.27 -12.68 -6.41
N TRP A 94 -1.51 -13.08 -5.16
CA TRP A 94 -0.62 -12.80 -4.04
C TRP A 94 0.80 -13.34 -4.24
N LYS A 95 0.99 -14.49 -4.91
CA LYS A 95 2.32 -15.03 -5.20
C LYS A 95 3.20 -14.05 -6.00
N LYS A 96 2.63 -13.44 -7.04
CA LYS A 96 3.32 -12.43 -7.86
C LYS A 96 3.70 -11.21 -7.03
N LEU A 97 2.83 -10.85 -6.09
CA LEU A 97 3.07 -9.74 -5.16
C LEU A 97 4.23 -10.05 -4.19
N MET A 98 4.32 -11.29 -3.68
CA MET A 98 5.44 -11.71 -2.83
C MET A 98 6.80 -11.61 -3.55
N GLU A 99 6.84 -11.98 -4.83
CA GLU A 99 8.03 -11.87 -5.66
C GLU A 99 8.42 -10.40 -5.92
N THR A 100 7.41 -9.51 -6.03
CA THR A 100 7.64 -8.07 -6.27
C THR A 100 8.16 -7.33 -5.03
N LEU A 101 7.66 -7.66 -3.84
CA LEU A 101 7.96 -6.96 -2.57
C LEU A 101 8.86 -7.78 -1.61
N PRO A 102 9.67 -8.71 -2.13
CA PRO A 102 10.28 -9.82 -1.37
C PRO A 102 9.57 -10.25 -0.07
N LEU A 103 8.24 -10.41 -0.09
CA LEU A 103 7.45 -10.73 1.11
C LEU A 103 7.44 -12.24 1.38
N THR A 104 7.25 -12.61 2.65
CA THR A 104 7.10 -14.00 3.09
C THR A 104 5.73 -14.19 3.75
N THR A 105 5.30 -15.44 3.90
CA THR A 105 4.07 -15.78 4.63
C THR A 105 4.12 -15.33 6.10
N ASN A 106 5.32 -15.20 6.69
CA ASN A 106 5.45 -14.67 8.05
C ASN A 106 5.14 -13.16 8.09
N HIS A 107 5.59 -12.40 7.08
CA HIS A 107 5.26 -10.97 6.97
C HIS A 107 3.74 -10.75 6.88
N LEU A 108 3.03 -11.61 6.15
CA LEU A 108 1.56 -11.59 6.08
C LEU A 108 0.90 -11.72 7.44
N LYS A 109 1.28 -12.75 8.20
CA LYS A 109 0.73 -13.00 9.54
C LYS A 109 0.97 -11.81 10.47
N LEU A 110 2.15 -11.20 10.39
CA LEU A 110 2.49 -10.01 11.18
C LEU A 110 1.64 -8.80 10.77
N MET A 111 1.48 -8.54 9.47
CA MET A 111 0.64 -7.45 8.97
C MET A 111 -0.83 -7.62 9.39
N GLN A 112 -1.39 -8.83 9.21
CA GLN A 112 -2.77 -9.14 9.64
C GLN A 112 -2.94 -8.94 11.14
N LYS A 113 -2.03 -9.50 11.96
CA LYS A 113 -2.06 -9.34 13.41
C LYS A 113 -2.00 -7.86 13.81
N ALA A 114 -1.11 -7.07 13.20
CA ALA A 114 -0.98 -5.65 13.47
C ALA A 114 -2.27 -4.89 13.16
N ALA A 115 -2.90 -5.15 12.00
CA ALA A 115 -4.16 -4.52 11.61
C ALA A 115 -5.30 -4.87 12.59
N VAL A 116 -5.46 -6.15 12.93
CA VAL A 116 -6.51 -6.60 13.86
C VAL A 116 -6.31 -6.01 15.26
N LEU A 117 -5.07 -6.00 15.77
CA LEU A 117 -4.75 -5.40 17.07
C LEU A 117 -4.96 -3.87 17.07
N GLY A 118 -4.60 -3.20 15.96
CA GLY A 118 -4.85 -1.78 15.77
C GLY A 118 -6.34 -1.46 15.85
N THR A 119 -7.18 -2.19 15.12
CA THR A 119 -8.64 -2.05 15.16
C THR A 119 -9.19 -2.32 16.56
N ALA A 120 -8.77 -3.40 17.22
CA ALA A 120 -9.21 -3.71 18.59
C ALA A 120 -8.83 -2.60 19.59
N ASN A 121 -7.64 -2.01 19.44
CA ASN A 121 -7.19 -0.91 20.28
C ASN A 121 -8.03 0.37 20.07
N ILE A 122 -8.38 0.69 18.82
CA ILE A 122 -9.27 1.81 18.50
C ILE A 122 -10.64 1.57 19.16
N VAL A 123 -11.22 0.38 18.98
CA VAL A 123 -12.53 0.04 19.56
C VAL A 123 -12.51 0.15 21.09
N ARG A 124 -11.49 -0.39 21.76
CA ARG A 124 -11.37 -0.27 23.23
C ARG A 124 -11.31 1.19 23.68
N LYS A 125 -10.47 2.00 23.02
CA LYS A 125 -10.36 3.44 23.31
C LYS A 125 -11.67 4.19 23.10
N THR A 126 -12.37 3.92 21.99
CA THR A 126 -13.61 4.60 21.62
C THR A 126 -14.77 4.19 22.53
N LEU A 127 -14.85 2.92 22.90
CA LEU A 127 -15.92 2.38 23.74
C LEU A 127 -15.60 2.43 25.24
N ALA A 128 -14.45 2.97 25.63
CA ALA A 128 -13.95 2.99 27.00
C ALA A 128 -13.93 1.60 27.68
N LEU A 129 -13.55 0.57 26.92
CA LEU A 129 -13.39 -0.82 27.38
C LEU A 129 -11.96 -1.11 27.86
#